data_AF-A0A7S1WSM2-F1
#
_entry.id   AF-A0A7S1WSM2-F1
#
_cell.length_a   1.000
_cell.length_b   1.000
_cell.length_c   1.000
_cell.angle_alpha   90.00
_cell.angle_beta   90.00
_cell.angle_gamma   90.00
#
_symmetry.space_group_name_H-M   'P 1'
#
loop_
_entity.id
_entity.type
_entity.pdbx_description
1 polymer ?
#
loop_
_entity_poly.entity_id
_entity_poly.type
_entity_poly.pdbx_seq_one_letter_code
_entity_poly.pdbx_strand_id
1 'polypeptide(L)'
;SDLLAGHSTWDDYSKMTRVFKYYAFGLPGSGAAARRVGFSSYPGCVSSTDDFYLLDTGLVVMDTSLEVLDPRLYGPAARGVPGFVHLMAVNRLARTGLHWTSLFA
;
A
#
# COMPACT_ATOMS: atom_id res chain seq x y z
N SER A 1 -21.22 16.03 10.43
CA SER A 1 -20.12 15.28 11.06
C SER A 1 -19.32 14.59 9.98
N ASP A 2 -18.00 14.45 10.14
CA ASP A 2 -17.09 13.93 9.11
C ASP A 2 -16.13 12.87 9.69
N LEU A 3 -15.50 12.07 8.82
CA LEU A 3 -14.49 11.06 9.18
C LEU A 3 -13.15 11.42 8.52
N LEU A 4 -12.15 11.76 9.34
CA LEU A 4 -10.82 12.15 8.89
C LEU A 4 -9.80 11.04 9.15
N ALA A 5 -8.91 10.81 8.19
CA ALA A 5 -7.77 9.89 8.30
C ALA A 5 -6.49 10.59 7.86
N GLY A 6 -5.38 10.35 8.55
CA GLY A 6 -4.09 10.97 8.26
C GLY A 6 -2.93 10.06 8.62
N HIS A 7 -1.84 10.18 7.86
CA HIS A 7 -0.61 9.43 8.04
C HIS A 7 0.59 10.39 8.03
N SER A 8 1.62 10.11 8.83
CA SER A 8 2.82 10.95 8.95
C SER A 8 4.07 10.09 8.97
N THR A 9 4.67 9.91 7.79
CA THR A 9 5.85 9.07 7.61
C THR A 9 7.07 9.64 8.31
N TRP A 10 7.78 8.77 9.01
CA TRP A 10 9.12 9.03 9.54
C TRP A 10 10.14 8.32 8.66
N ASP A 11 11.04 9.10 8.06
CA ASP A 11 12.14 8.57 7.27
C ASP A 11 13.26 9.62 7.18
N ASP A 12 14.40 9.24 6.62
CA ASP A 12 15.54 10.14 6.43
C ASP A 12 15.15 11.38 5.61
N TYR A 13 15.68 12.55 6.00
CA TYR A 13 15.46 13.79 5.22
C TYR A 13 15.97 13.69 3.78
N SER A 14 16.94 12.82 3.50
CA SER A 14 17.40 12.52 2.14
C SER A 14 16.29 11.99 1.23
N LYS A 15 15.22 11.43 1.79
CA LYS A 15 14.05 10.94 1.06
C LYS A 15 12.98 12.01 0.85
N MET A 16 13.17 13.25 1.30
CA MET A 16 12.16 14.32 1.12
C MET A 16 11.93 14.79 -0.33
N THR A 17 12.51 14.14 -1.34
CA THR A 17 12.11 14.34 -2.74
C THR A 17 10.80 13.59 -2.98
N ARG A 18 9.66 14.28 -2.90
CA ARG A 18 8.32 13.68 -2.85
C ARG A 18 7.55 13.81 -4.17
N VAL A 19 6.68 12.85 -4.44
CA VAL A 19 5.68 12.90 -5.51
C VAL A 19 4.39 12.25 -5.03
N PHE A 20 3.28 12.98 -5.00
CA PHE A 20 1.96 12.36 -4.85
C PHE A 20 1.49 11.84 -6.21
N LYS A 21 1.05 10.58 -6.28
CA LYS A 21 0.75 9.90 -7.54
C LYS A 21 -0.72 9.53 -7.62
N TYR A 22 -1.25 9.58 -8.85
CA TYR A 22 -2.53 8.99 -9.20
C TYR A 22 -2.34 8.02 -10.36
N TYR A 23 -2.62 6.75 -10.12
CA TYR A 23 -2.64 5.74 -11.17
C TYR A 23 -4.06 5.42 -11.57
N ALA A 24 -4.37 5.59 -12.85
CA ALA A 24 -5.66 5.28 -13.45
C ALA A 24 -5.45 4.26 -14.57
N PHE A 25 -5.56 2.97 -14.27
CA PHE A 25 -5.29 1.90 -15.23
C PHE A 25 -6.55 1.11 -15.57
N GLY A 26 -6.78 0.92 -16.87
CA GLY A 26 -7.73 -0.08 -17.35
C GLY A 26 -7.05 -1.44 -17.40
N LEU A 27 -7.38 -2.32 -16.45
CA LEU A 27 -6.81 -3.68 -16.36
C LEU A 27 -7.89 -4.72 -16.68
N PRO A 28 -8.27 -4.90 -17.96
CA PRO A 28 -9.31 -5.87 -18.33
C PRO A 28 -8.91 -7.29 -17.95
N GLY A 29 -9.86 -8.09 -17.44
CA GLY A 29 -9.63 -9.47 -17.02
C GLY A 29 -8.88 -9.65 -15.70
N SER A 30 -8.40 -8.57 -15.06
CA SER A 30 -7.62 -8.66 -13.82
C SER A 30 -8.43 -8.87 -12.54
N GLY A 31 -9.76 -8.72 -12.61
CA GLY A 31 -10.62 -8.68 -11.43
C GLY A 31 -10.45 -7.42 -10.56
N ALA A 32 -9.66 -6.43 -11.00
CA ALA A 32 -9.44 -5.20 -10.25
C ALA A 32 -10.76 -4.46 -9.96
N ALA A 33 -11.00 -4.24 -8.66
CA ALA A 33 -12.07 -3.41 -8.15
C ALA A 33 -11.69 -1.93 -8.18
N ALA A 34 -10.46 -1.59 -7.76
CA ALA A 34 -9.98 -0.21 -7.80
C ALA A 34 -9.29 0.08 -9.15
N ARG A 35 -9.77 1.11 -9.86
CA ARG A 35 -9.21 1.55 -11.15
C ARG A 35 -8.34 2.78 -10.99
N ARG A 36 -8.65 3.60 -9.98
CA ARG A 36 -7.88 4.80 -9.60
C ARG A 36 -7.35 4.64 -8.19
N VAL A 37 -6.04 4.84 -8.06
CA VAL A 37 -5.31 4.73 -6.79
C VAL A 37 -4.49 6.01 -6.65
N GLY A 38 -4.77 6.81 -5.62
CA GLY A 38 -3.98 7.96 -5.20
C GLY A 38 -3.10 7.62 -4.01
N PHE A 39 -1.84 8.05 -3.97
CA PHE A 39 -0.95 7.75 -2.85
C PHE A 39 0.25 8.70 -2.76
N SER A 40 0.77 8.93 -1.54
CA SER A 40 2.05 9.62 -1.33
C SER A 40 3.20 8.73 -1.80
N SER A 41 4.26 9.28 -2.41
CA SER A 41 5.35 8.46 -2.98
C SER A 41 6.62 9.29 -3.20
N TYR A 42 7.57 8.71 -3.94
CA TYR A 42 8.91 9.20 -4.26
C TYR A 42 9.22 8.97 -5.75
N PRO A 43 10.13 9.73 -6.38
CA PRO A 43 10.59 9.45 -7.74
C PRO A 43 11.08 8.00 -7.88
N GLY A 44 10.70 7.33 -8.97
CA GLY A 44 11.12 5.93 -9.24
C GLY A 44 10.36 4.84 -8.49
N CYS A 45 9.72 5.14 -7.35
CA CYS A 45 8.91 4.16 -6.63
C CYS A 45 7.59 3.87 -7.35
N VAL A 46 7.18 2.61 -7.46
CA VAL A 46 5.88 2.24 -8.08
C VAL A 46 4.74 2.10 -7.06
N SER A 47 5.06 2.15 -5.78
CA SER A 47 4.17 2.12 -4.62
C SER A 47 4.43 3.34 -3.72
N SER A 48 3.70 3.45 -2.61
CA SER A 48 3.77 4.59 -1.69
C SER A 48 5.06 4.62 -0.90
N THR A 49 5.46 3.47 -0.34
CA THR A 49 6.61 3.30 0.57
C THR A 49 6.47 4.09 1.89
N ASP A 50 5.37 4.81 2.08
CA ASP A 50 5.10 5.61 3.27
C ASP A 50 4.39 4.84 4.38
N ASP A 51 3.23 4.17 4.24
CA ASP A 51 2.30 3.99 3.12
C ASP A 51 0.94 4.69 3.41
N PHE A 52 0.38 5.42 2.44
CA PHE A 52 -0.95 6.06 2.49
C PHE A 52 -1.62 6.07 1.11
N TYR A 53 -2.78 5.42 0.99
CA TYR A 53 -3.51 5.23 -0.27
C TYR A 53 -4.97 5.64 -0.18
N LEU A 54 -5.47 6.21 -1.27
CA LEU A 54 -6.85 6.55 -1.55
C LEU A 54 -7.31 5.71 -2.75
N LEU A 55 -8.25 4.79 -2.52
CA LEU A 55 -8.78 3.88 -3.54
C LEU A 55 -10.16 4.37 -4.00
N ASP A 56 -10.43 4.32 -5.31
CA ASP A 56 -11.77 4.65 -5.84
C ASP A 56 -12.86 3.62 -5.48
N THR A 57 -12.49 2.55 -4.77
CA THR A 57 -13.42 1.66 -4.04
C THR A 57 -13.94 2.29 -2.75
N GLY A 58 -13.45 3.47 -2.36
CA GLY A 58 -13.81 4.17 -1.12
C GLY A 58 -12.96 3.78 0.09
N LEU A 59 -11.94 2.94 -0.10
CA LEU A 59 -11.02 2.54 0.95
C LEU A 59 -9.87 3.54 1.09
N VAL A 60 -9.53 3.84 2.34
CA VAL A 60 -8.25 4.47 2.71
C VAL A 60 -7.38 3.39 3.36
N VAL A 61 -6.16 3.23 2.87
CA VAL A 61 -5.21 2.22 3.36
C VAL A 61 -3.96 2.93 3.84
N MET A 62 -3.53 2.64 5.06
CA MET A 62 -2.32 3.20 5.65
C MET A 62 -1.69 2.19 6.59
N ASP A 63 -0.37 2.22 6.72
CA ASP A 63 0.36 1.38 7.66
C ASP A 63 1.44 2.16 8.41
N THR A 64 1.98 1.54 9.46
CA THR A 64 3.25 1.92 10.07
C THR A 64 4.08 0.67 10.29
N SER A 65 5.39 0.77 10.06
CA SER A 65 6.30 -0.37 10.16
C SER A 65 6.49 -0.83 11.61
N LEU A 66 6.44 -2.15 11.82
CA LEU A 66 6.80 -2.80 13.08
C LEU A 66 8.08 -3.62 12.88
N GLU A 67 9.00 -3.53 13.84
CA GLU A 67 10.22 -4.32 13.83
C GLU A 67 9.97 -5.74 14.37
N VAL A 68 10.55 -6.73 13.69
CA VAL A 68 10.61 -8.10 14.21
C VAL A 68 11.83 -8.21 15.13
N LEU A 69 11.59 -8.09 16.43
CA LEU A 69 12.65 -8.05 17.44
C LEU A 69 13.22 -9.43 17.81
N ASP A 70 12.47 -10.51 17.54
CA ASP A 70 12.92 -11.88 17.81
C ASP A 70 13.62 -12.47 16.59
N PRO A 71 14.96 -12.63 16.62
CA PRO A 71 15.69 -13.10 15.45
C PRO A 71 15.38 -14.55 15.07
N ARG A 72 14.78 -15.32 15.99
CA ARG A 72 14.36 -16.71 15.72
C ARG A 72 13.20 -16.78 14.72
N LEU A 73 12.48 -15.68 14.52
CA LEU A 73 11.41 -15.57 13.54
C LEU A 73 11.93 -15.34 12.11
N TYR A 74 13.21 -14.98 11.95
CA TYR A 74 13.81 -14.90 10.63
C TYR A 74 14.05 -16.31 10.09
N GLY A 75 13.11 -16.78 9.26
CA GLY A 75 13.30 -17.96 8.44
C GLY A 75 14.24 -17.68 7.25
N PRO A 76 14.67 -18.72 6.52
CA PRO A 76 15.29 -18.54 5.21
C PRO A 76 14.36 -17.71 4.31
N ALA A 77 14.94 -16.89 3.42
CA ALA A 77 14.18 -15.99 2.54
C ALA A 77 12.95 -16.70 1.97
N ALA A 78 11.77 -16.27 2.40
CA ALA A 78 10.52 -16.93 2.03
C ALA A 78 10.37 -16.90 0.50
N ARG A 79 9.76 -17.95 -0.07
CA ARG A 79 9.27 -17.94 -1.47
C ARG A 79 8.02 -17.05 -1.60
N GLY A 80 8.12 -15.81 -1.13
CA GLY A 80 7.02 -14.86 -1.02
C GLY A 80 7.08 -13.76 -2.08
N VAL A 81 5.96 -13.08 -2.25
CA VAL A 81 5.87 -11.87 -3.07
C VAL A 81 6.41 -10.70 -2.24
N PRO A 82 7.29 -9.83 -2.78
CA PRO A 82 7.73 -8.64 -2.07
C PRO A 82 6.55 -7.78 -1.62
N GLY A 83 6.59 -7.28 -0.38
CA GLY A 83 5.44 -6.60 0.26
C GLY A 83 4.83 -5.48 -0.58
N PHE A 84 5.66 -4.65 -1.22
CA PHE A 84 5.16 -3.56 -2.07
C PHE A 84 4.38 -4.05 -3.31
N VAL A 85 4.72 -5.22 -3.87
CA VAL A 85 4.00 -5.84 -4.99
C VAL A 85 2.68 -6.41 -4.50
N HIS A 86 2.71 -7.12 -3.37
CA HIS A 86 1.52 -7.69 -2.74
C HIS A 86 0.51 -6.59 -2.38
N LEU A 87 0.97 -5.52 -1.71
CA LEU A 87 0.16 -4.36 -1.35
C LEU A 87 -0.52 -3.71 -2.57
N MET A 88 0.23 -3.48 -3.66
CA MET A 88 -0.32 -2.90 -4.89
C MET A 88 -1.33 -3.82 -5.61
N ALA A 89 -1.23 -5.14 -5.44
CA ALA A 89 -2.21 -6.09 -5.94
C ALA A 89 -3.47 -6.08 -5.07
N VAL A 90 -3.33 -6.17 -3.75
CA VAL A 90 -4.45 -6.18 -2.80
C VAL A 90 -5.25 -4.89 -2.88
N ASN A 91 -4.58 -3.72 -2.94
CA ASN A 91 -5.25 -2.42 -3.12
C ASN A 91 -6.12 -2.35 -4.39
N ARG A 92 -5.75 -3.09 -5.44
CA ARG A 92 -6.56 -3.16 -6.67
C ARG A 92 -7.71 -4.15 -6.58
N LEU A 93 -7.55 -5.26 -5.85
CA LEU A 93 -8.53 -6.34 -5.80
C LEU A 93 -9.61 -6.12 -4.71
N ALA A 94 -9.25 -5.46 -3.61
CA ALA A 94 -10.12 -5.30 -2.46
C ALA A 94 -11.35 -4.41 -2.75
N ARG A 95 -12.49 -4.80 -2.19
CA ARG A 95 -13.78 -4.07 -2.30
C ARG A 95 -14.26 -3.51 -0.96
N THR A 96 -13.81 -4.12 0.13
CA THR A 96 -14.15 -3.78 1.51
C THR A 96 -12.91 -3.99 2.37
N GLY A 97 -12.88 -3.42 3.58
CA GLY A 97 -11.79 -3.64 4.53
C GLY A 97 -11.60 -5.12 4.87
N LEU A 98 -12.69 -5.87 5.10
CA LEU A 98 -12.62 -7.30 5.38
C LEU A 98 -12.01 -8.08 4.20
N HIS A 99 -12.43 -7.77 2.98
CA HIS A 99 -11.86 -8.41 1.78
C HIS A 99 -10.37 -8.07 1.63
N TRP A 100 -9.98 -6.82 1.93
CA TRP A 100 -8.59 -6.39 1.91
C TRP A 100 -7.74 -7.24 2.88
N THR A 101 -8.18 -7.41 4.13
CA THR A 101 -7.44 -8.19 5.13
C THR A 101 -7.34 -9.67 4.75
N SER A 102 -8.37 -10.24 4.13
CA SER A 102 -8.33 -11.63 3.66
C SER A 102 -7.38 -11.86 2.50
N LEU A 103 -7.15 -10.86 1.65
CA LEU A 103 -6.20 -10.93 0.54
C LEU A 103 -4.75 -10.63 0.96
N PHE A 104 -4.56 -9.89 2.05
CA PHE A 104 -3.23 -9.49 2.55
C PHE A 104 -2.62 -10.51 3.52
N ALA A 105 -3.45 -11.35 4.16
CA ALA A 105 -3.03 -12.45 5.01
C ALA A 105 -2.26 -13.53 4.23
#